data_AF-A0A4R1R800-F1
#
_entry.id   AF-A0A4R1R800-F1
#
_cell.length_a   1.000
_cell.length_b   1.000
_cell.length_c   1.000
_cell.angle_alpha   90.00
_cell.angle_beta   90.00
_cell.angle_gamma   90.00
#
_symmetry.space_group_name_H-M   'P 1'
#
loop_
_entity.id
_entity.type
_entity.pdbx_description
1 polymer ?
#
loop_
_entity_poly.entity_id
_entity_poly.type
_entity_poly.pdbx_seq_one_letter_code
_entity_poly.pdbx_strand_id
1 'polypeptide(L)'
;MQGELSWPEWSKLVSGLMDDTPLGRVVAVRSERDRKMLEKFTPQQRKIRSEWSAFRARKAAKAFTGEQLRRQMDDLEQMMAKAFGS
;
A
#
# COMPACT_ATOMS: atom_id res chain seq x y z
N MET A 1 -24.49 -27.23 7.43
CA MET A 1 -23.25 -27.87 7.93
C MET A 1 -22.10 -27.27 7.17
N GLN A 2 -21.28 -26.44 7.81
CA GLN A 2 -19.97 -26.08 7.27
C GLN A 2 -19.13 -27.36 7.34
N GLY A 3 -18.74 -27.92 6.18
CA GLY A 3 -17.84 -29.06 6.15
C GLY A 3 -16.53 -28.66 6.82
N GLU A 4 -16.05 -29.46 7.77
CA GLU A 4 -14.73 -29.27 8.36
C GLU A 4 -13.70 -29.32 7.23
N LEU A 5 -12.99 -28.21 7.04
CA LEU A 5 -11.94 -28.12 6.05
C LEU A 5 -10.84 -29.12 6.44
N SER A 6 -10.53 -30.06 5.56
CA SER A 6 -9.51 -31.07 5.89
C SER A 6 -8.15 -30.39 6.09
N TRP A 7 -7.32 -30.93 7.01
CA TRP A 7 -5.98 -30.40 7.26
C TRP A 7 -5.13 -30.22 5.98
N PRO A 8 -5.15 -31.14 5.00
CA PRO A 8 -4.45 -30.95 3.73
C PRO A 8 -4.99 -29.78 2.89
N GLU A 9 -6.30 -29.57 2.85
CA GLU A 9 -6.91 -28.45 2.13
C GLU A 9 -6.61 -27.12 2.81
N TRP A 10 -6.70 -27.08 4.14
CA TRP A 10 -6.27 -25.93 4.94
C TRP A 10 -4.79 -25.60 4.67
N SER A 11 -3.92 -26.60 4.79
CA SER A 11 -2.48 -26.43 4.62
C SER A 11 -2.12 -25.94 3.21
N LYS A 12 -2.84 -26.41 2.19
CA LYS A 12 -2.65 -25.99 0.79
C LYS A 12 -3.09 -24.53 0.54
N LEU A 13 -4.14 -24.07 1.21
CA LEU A 13 -4.60 -22.69 1.12
C LEU A 13 -3.66 -21.73 1.86
N VAL A 14 -3.23 -22.10 3.06
CA VAL A 14 -2.34 -21.28 3.89
C VAL A 14 -0.91 -21.28 3.34
N SER A 15 -0.45 -22.36 2.72
CA SER A 15 0.89 -22.43 2.13
C SER A 15 1.14 -21.35 1.08
N GLY A 16 0.10 -20.86 0.39
CA GLY A 16 0.22 -19.76 -0.58
C GLY A 16 0.33 -18.36 0.04
N LEU A 17 0.11 -18.24 1.36
CA LEU A 17 0.17 -16.98 2.12
C LEU A 17 1.41 -16.89 3.02
N MET A 18 2.22 -17.96 3.08
CA MET A 18 3.43 -18.00 3.89
C MET A 18 4.45 -16.95 3.43
N ASP A 19 5.23 -16.41 4.36
CA ASP A 19 6.17 -15.30 4.12
C ASP A 19 7.29 -15.64 3.13
N ASP A 20 7.60 -16.94 2.97
CA ASP A 20 8.61 -17.45 2.04
C ASP A 20 8.12 -17.54 0.59
N THR A 21 6.81 -17.43 0.36
CA THR A 21 6.21 -17.42 -0.98
C THR A 21 6.42 -16.11 -1.71
N PRO A 22 6.35 -16.09 -3.06
CA PRO A 22 6.36 -14.85 -3.83
C PRO A 22 5.27 -13.85 -3.40
N LEU A 23 4.07 -14.33 -3.03
CA LEU A 23 2.99 -13.47 -2.56
C LEU A 23 3.28 -12.92 -1.16
N GLY A 24 3.71 -13.76 -0.23
CA GLY A 24 4.09 -13.38 1.13
C GLY A 24 5.17 -12.29 1.13
N ARG A 25 6.21 -12.44 0.30
CA ARG A 25 7.25 -11.41 0.13
C ARG A 25 6.69 -10.08 -0.36
N VAL A 26 5.77 -10.08 -1.33
CA VAL A 26 5.12 -8.85 -1.81
C VAL A 26 4.29 -8.20 -0.72
N VAL A 27 3.53 -9.00 0.05
CA VAL A 27 2.74 -8.52 1.18
C VAL A 27 3.64 -7.90 2.24
N ALA A 28 4.72 -8.58 2.65
CA ALA A 28 5.71 -8.08 3.61
C ALA A 28 6.32 -6.75 3.19
N VAL A 29 6.74 -6.61 1.92
CA VAL A 29 7.28 -5.35 1.38
C VAL A 29 6.26 -4.21 1.43
N ARG A 30 4.99 -4.51 1.15
CA ARG A 30 3.90 -3.53 1.16
C ARG A 30 3.46 -3.13 2.57
N SER A 31 3.53 -4.05 3.53
CA SER A 31 3.07 -3.83 4.91
C SER A 31 4.15 -3.22 5.81
N GLU A 32 5.44 -3.31 5.45
CA GLU A 32 6.56 -2.82 6.26
C GLU A 32 6.42 -1.35 6.67
N ARG A 33 6.74 -1.05 7.94
CA ARG A 33 6.67 0.28 8.55
C ARG A 33 7.94 0.66 9.33
N ASP A 34 8.81 -0.29 9.65
CA ASP A 34 10.06 0.00 10.34
C ASP A 34 11.02 0.74 9.40
N ARG A 35 11.39 1.96 9.81
CA ARG A 35 12.29 2.83 9.06
C ARG A 35 13.66 2.18 8.81
N LYS A 36 14.23 1.48 9.79
CA LYS A 36 15.53 0.82 9.65
C LYS A 36 15.48 -0.31 8.62
N MET A 37 14.33 -0.98 8.50
CA MET A 37 14.11 -2.02 7.50
C MET A 37 13.92 -1.40 6.11
N LEU A 38 13.14 -0.32 6.01
CA LEU A 38 12.92 0.40 4.75
C LEU A 38 14.22 0.95 4.14
N GLU A 39 15.14 1.43 4.97
CA GLU A 39 16.46 1.93 4.51
C GLU A 39 17.28 0.84 3.80
N LYS A 40 17.14 -0.42 4.25
CA LYS A 40 17.84 -1.58 3.71
C LYS A 40 17.16 -2.23 2.50
N PHE A 41 16.03 -1.69 2.02
CA PHE A 41 15.30 -2.29 0.90
C PHE A 41 16.14 -2.32 -0.38
N THR A 42 16.06 -3.44 -1.10
CA THR A 42 16.63 -3.55 -2.46
C THR A 42 15.86 -2.65 -3.44
N PRO A 43 16.45 -2.31 -4.61
CA PRO A 43 15.75 -1.54 -5.63
C PRO A 43 14.41 -2.16 -6.04
N GLN A 44 14.33 -3.50 -6.12
CA GLN A 44 13.10 -4.22 -6.44
C GLN A 44 12.03 -4.06 -5.34
N GLN A 45 12.40 -4.16 -4.07
CA GLN A 45 11.46 -3.96 -2.96
C GLN A 45 10.94 -2.52 -2.93
N ARG A 46 11.81 -1.54 -3.18
CA ARG A 46 11.40 -0.12 -3.31
C ARG A 46 10.40 0.07 -4.45
N LYS A 47 10.63 -0.57 -5.60
CA LYS A 47 9.72 -0.55 -6.76
C LYS A 47 8.34 -1.13 -6.42
N ILE A 48 8.29 -2.31 -5.81
CA ILE A 48 7.02 -2.94 -5.38
C ILE A 48 6.25 -2.00 -4.45
N ARG A 49 6.94 -1.36 -3.51
CA ARG A 49 6.33 -0.43 -2.55
C ARG A 49 5.85 0.86 -3.22
N SER A 50 6.63 1.45 -4.13
CA SER A 50 6.26 2.69 -4.83
C SER A 50 5.06 2.48 -5.75
N GLU A 51 5.03 1.37 -6.50
CA GLU A 51 3.89 0.99 -7.33
C GLU A 51 2.62 0.79 -6.51
N TRP A 52 2.74 0.14 -5.34
CA TRP A 52 1.62 -0.01 -4.42
C TRP A 52 1.11 1.32 -3.86
N SER A 53 2.03 2.22 -3.48
CA SER A 53 1.67 3.57 -3.03
C SER A 53 0.92 4.34 -4.10
N ALA A 54 1.42 4.32 -5.34
CA ALA A 54 0.77 4.97 -6.48
C ALA A 54 -0.61 4.35 -6.79
N PHE A 55 -0.74 3.02 -6.68
CA PHE A 55 -2.04 2.36 -6.81
C PHE A 55 -3.03 2.84 -5.75
N ARG A 56 -2.62 2.91 -4.48
CA ARG A 56 -3.51 3.40 -3.40
C ARG A 56 -3.89 4.86 -3.59
N ALA A 57 -2.95 5.71 -3.98
CA ALA A 57 -3.21 7.12 -4.27
C ALA A 57 -4.26 7.28 -5.39
N ARG A 58 -4.11 6.56 -6.50
CA ARG A 58 -5.11 6.55 -7.58
C ARG A 58 -6.47 6.04 -7.12
N LYS A 59 -6.50 4.99 -6.29
CA LYS A 59 -7.76 4.45 -5.74
C LYS A 59 -8.44 5.48 -4.82
N ALA A 60 -7.68 6.18 -3.98
CA ALA A 60 -8.20 7.23 -3.11
C ALA A 60 -8.71 8.43 -3.93
N ALA A 61 -7.96 8.86 -4.95
CA ALA A 61 -8.36 9.95 -5.83
C ALA A 61 -9.71 9.67 -6.52
N LYS A 62 -9.96 8.42 -6.93
CA LYS A 62 -11.26 7.99 -7.50
C LYS A 62 -12.41 7.99 -6.49
N ALA A 63 -12.12 7.99 -5.20
CA ALA A 63 -13.14 8.03 -4.15
C ALA A 63 -13.61 9.47 -3.84
N PHE A 64 -12.88 10.48 -4.30
CA PHE A 64 -13.29 11.88 -4.16
C PHE A 64 -14.16 12.31 -5.33
N THR A 65 -15.16 13.14 -5.05
CA THR A 65 -15.85 13.89 -6.10
C THR A 65 -14.95 15.00 -6.65
N GLY A 66 -15.22 15.49 -7.87
CA GLY A 66 -14.44 16.57 -8.46
C GLY A 66 -14.40 17.85 -7.59
N GLU A 67 -15.47 18.13 -6.85
CA GLU A 67 -15.55 19.26 -5.93
C GLU A 67 -14.66 19.07 -4.69
N GLN A 68 -14.61 17.86 -4.12
CA GLN A 68 -13.74 17.55 -2.98
C GLN A 68 -12.26 17.63 -3.36
N LEU A 69 -11.93 17.21 -4.59
CA LEU A 69 -10.57 17.34 -5.11
C LEU A 69 -10.19 18.81 -5.30
N ARG A 70 -11.11 19.64 -5.83
CA ARG A 70 -10.90 21.08 -6.01
C ARG A 70 -10.58 21.77 -4.68
N ARG A 71 -11.40 21.55 -3.65
CA ARG A 71 -11.18 22.13 -2.32
C ARG A 71 -9.83 21.74 -1.72
N GLN A 72 -9.41 20.48 -1.88
CA GLN A 72 -8.08 20.05 -1.41
C GLN A 72 -6.92 20.73 -2.16
N MET A 73 -7.09 21.03 -3.45
CA MET A 73 -6.07 21.77 -4.22
C MET A 73 -6.02 23.24 -3.79
N ASP A 74 -7.17 23.87 -3.57
CA ASP A 74 -7.25 25.25 -3.08
C ASP A 74 -6.58 25.39 -1.70
N ASP A 75 -6.82 24.44 -0.79
CA ASP A 75 -6.17 24.40 0.53
C ASP A 75 -4.65 24.24 0.41
N LEU A 76 -4.19 23.39 -0.52
CA LEU A 76 -2.76 23.19 -0.78
C LEU A 76 -2.10 24.46 -1.32
N GLU A 77 -2.74 25.16 -2.27
CA GLU A 77 -2.25 26.45 -2.79
C GLU A 77 -2.08 27.48 -1.67
N GLN A 78 -3.08 27.60 -0.78
CA GLN A 78 -3.02 28.50 0.37
C GLN A 78 -1.90 28.14 1.34
N MET A 79 -1.68 26.85 1.60
CA MET A 79 -0.58 26.39 2.44
C MET A 79 0.79 26.72 1.81
N MET A 80 0.95 26.49 0.50
CA MET A 80 2.19 26.82 -0.20
C MET A 80 2.45 28.32 -0.24
N ALA A 81 1.42 29.13 -0.50
CA ALA A 81 1.51 30.60 -0.46
C ALA A 81 1.92 31.09 0.94
N LYS A 82 1.40 30.50 2.02
CA LYS A 82 1.81 30.86 3.38
C LYS A 82 3.23 30.41 3.72
N ALA A 83 3.68 29.28 3.18
CA ALA A 83 4.99 28.73 3.49
C ALA A 83 6.13 29.38 2.68
N PHE A 84 5.85 29.81 1.46
CA PHE A 84 6.86 30.25 0.49
C PHE A 84 6.52 31.58 -0.22
N GLY A 85 5.35 32.16 0.04
CA GLY A 85 4.94 33.45 -0.52
C GLY A 85 5.46 34.60 0.33
N SER A 86 6.71 34.98 0.06
CA SER A 86 7.32 36.26 0.42
C SER A 86 7.62 37.03 -0.85
#